data_AF-W5TPE2-F1
#
_entry.id   AF-W5TPE2-F1
#
_cell.length_a   1.000
_cell.length_b   1.000
_cell.length_c   1.000
_cell.angle_alpha   90.00
_cell.angle_beta   90.00
_cell.angle_gamma   90.00
#
_symmetry.space_group_name_H-M   'P 1'
#
loop_
_entity.id
_entity.type
_entity.pdbx_description
1 polymer ?
#
loop_
_entity_poly.entity_id
_entity_poly.type
_entity_poly.pdbx_seq_one_letter_code
_entity_poly.pdbx_strand_id
1 'polypeptide(L)'
;MQYLLDHATERNTPHSEQLLRYRNRTPITSRRYDHIWRRIGEELPWVALQGISMHWLRHTTLTWVERTYSYSVARAYAGHTGKASGTTGTYVKADIHEVAAALSVLANEPHPLLASGT
;
A
#
# COMPACT_ATOMS: atom_id res chain seq x y z
N MET A 1 -10.38 0.67 -7.18
CA MET A 1 -9.90 -0.39 -6.27
C MET A 1 -10.96 -1.48 -6.11
N GLN A 2 -11.34 -2.15 -7.21
CA GLN A 2 -12.53 -3.01 -7.26
C GLN A 2 -12.43 -4.23 -6.32
N TYR A 3 -11.31 -4.94 -6.32
CA TYR A 3 -11.13 -6.14 -5.51
C TYR A 3 -11.23 -5.88 -3.99
N LEU A 4 -10.88 -4.67 -3.55
CA LEU A 4 -11.05 -4.28 -2.15
C LEU A 4 -12.52 -4.06 -1.79
N LEU A 5 -13.31 -3.52 -2.72
CA LEU A 5 -14.76 -3.35 -2.56
C LEU A 5 -15.50 -4.69 -2.59
N ASP A 6 -15.10 -5.58 -3.50
CA ASP A 6 -15.63 -6.94 -3.59
C ASP A 6 -15.35 -7.69 -2.28
N HIS A 7 -14.12 -7.63 -1.79
CA HIS A 7 -13.76 -8.21 -0.49
C HIS A 7 -14.56 -7.62 0.67
N ALA A 8 -14.74 -6.29 0.72
CA ALA A 8 -15.58 -5.65 1.74
C ALA A 8 -17.02 -6.20 1.71
N THR A 9 -17.60 -6.31 0.52
CA THR A 9 -18.96 -6.80 0.28
C THR A 9 -19.07 -8.27 0.69
N GLU A 10 -18.18 -9.13 0.20
CA GLU A 10 -18.18 -10.56 0.52
C GLU A 10 -17.97 -10.85 2.00
N ARG A 11 -17.20 -10.01 2.71
CA ARG A 11 -16.90 -10.18 4.13
C ARG A 11 -17.82 -9.39 5.05
N ASN A 12 -18.79 -8.64 4.51
CA ASN A 12 -19.66 -7.71 5.25
C ASN A 12 -18.85 -6.81 6.19
N THR A 13 -17.83 -6.16 5.64
CA THR A 13 -16.90 -5.33 6.43
C THR A 13 -17.51 -3.95 6.69
N PRO A 14 -17.63 -3.52 7.96
CA PRO A 14 -18.03 -2.14 8.27
C PRO A 14 -17.01 -1.14 7.71
N HIS A 15 -17.50 -0.02 7.16
CA HIS A 15 -16.66 0.98 6.48
C HIS A 15 -15.62 1.63 7.42
N SER A 16 -15.92 1.74 8.71
CA SER A 16 -15.06 2.35 9.72
C SER A 16 -14.08 1.37 10.38
N GLU A 17 -14.08 0.10 9.97
CA GLU A 17 -13.24 -0.93 10.58
C GLU A 17 -12.19 -1.46 9.61
N GLN A 18 -11.31 -2.33 10.12
CA GLN A 18 -10.29 -2.98 9.30
C GLN A 18 -10.93 -3.77 8.14
N LEU A 19 -10.50 -3.42 6.91
CA LEU A 19 -11.02 -3.97 5.66
C LEU A 19 -10.71 -5.47 5.48
N LEU A 20 -9.43 -5.84 5.63
CA LEU A 20 -8.97 -7.19 5.32
C LEU A 20 -9.36 -8.16 6.44
N ARG A 21 -10.10 -9.20 6.07
CA ARG A 21 -10.78 -10.14 6.98
C ARG A 21 -10.71 -11.57 6.49
N TYR A 22 -10.74 -12.51 7.42
CA TYR A 22 -10.94 -13.92 7.12
C TYR A 22 -12.38 -14.20 6.66
N ARG A 23 -12.64 -15.41 6.16
CA ARG A 23 -13.98 -15.83 5.71
C ARG A 23 -15.02 -15.81 6.84
N ASN A 24 -14.60 -16.03 8.08
CA ASN A 24 -15.42 -15.89 9.28
C ASN A 24 -15.58 -14.43 9.75
N ARG A 25 -15.19 -13.45 8.92
CA ARG A 25 -15.32 -12.00 9.13
C ARG A 25 -14.45 -11.41 10.24
N THR A 26 -13.55 -12.17 10.84
CA THR A 26 -12.59 -11.60 11.80
C THR A 26 -11.49 -10.82 11.05
N PRO A 27 -11.04 -9.66 11.58
CA PRO A 27 -9.90 -8.93 11.02
C PRO A 27 -8.65 -9.82 10.93
N ILE A 28 -7.90 -9.68 9.83
CA ILE A 28 -6.60 -10.37 9.75
C ILE A 28 -5.59 -9.71 10.69
N THR A 29 -4.62 -10.48 11.17
CA THR A 29 -3.51 -9.96 11.97
C THR A 29 -2.24 -9.88 11.12
N SER A 30 -1.19 -9.23 11.63
CA SER A 30 0.13 -9.22 10.99
C SER A 30 0.63 -10.63 10.64
N ARG A 31 0.37 -11.60 11.52
CA ARG A 31 0.71 -13.02 11.33
C ARG A 31 0.15 -13.63 10.05
N ARG A 32 -0.97 -13.11 9.53
CA ARG A 32 -1.54 -13.57 8.26
C ARG A 32 -0.58 -13.29 7.11
N TYR A 33 0.05 -12.12 7.10
CA TYR A 33 1.02 -11.76 6.06
C TYR A 33 2.26 -12.64 6.13
N ASP A 34 2.81 -12.88 7.32
CA ASP A 34 3.95 -13.79 7.53
C ASP A 34 3.63 -15.19 6.97
N HIS A 35 2.43 -15.70 7.30
CA HIS A 35 1.99 -17.01 6.84
C HIS A 35 1.84 -17.09 5.31
N ILE A 36 1.31 -16.04 4.66
CA ILE A 36 1.19 -16.00 3.20
C ILE A 36 2.59 -16.10 2.56
N TRP A 37 3.54 -15.28 2.99
CA TRP A 37 4.90 -15.29 2.42
C TRP A 37 5.65 -16.59 2.69
N ARG A 38 5.47 -17.18 3.88
CA ARG A 38 6.00 -18.52 4.18
C ARG A 38 5.47 -19.55 3.17
N ARG A 39 4.16 -19.59 2.91
CA ARG A 39 3.58 -20.54 1.94
C ARG A 39 4.07 -20.29 0.51
N ILE A 40 4.20 -19.03 0.11
CA ILE A 40 4.77 -18.70 -1.21
C ILE A 40 6.21 -19.22 -1.30
N GLY A 41 7.01 -19.09 -0.23
CA GLY A 41 8.38 -19.60 -0.18
C GLY A 41 8.49 -21.13 -0.22
N GLU A 42 7.46 -21.86 0.21
CA GLU A 42 7.39 -23.32 0.08
C GLU A 42 7.22 -23.75 -1.39
N GLU A 43 6.41 -23.02 -2.16
CA GLU A 43 6.14 -23.30 -3.57
C GLU A 43 7.20 -22.69 -4.51
N LEU A 44 7.79 -21.56 -4.11
CA LEU A 44 8.76 -20.79 -4.90
C LEU A 44 10.04 -20.58 -4.08
N PRO A 45 11.01 -21.51 -4.14
CA PRO A 45 12.20 -21.46 -3.28
C PRO A 45 13.02 -20.17 -3.37
N TRP A 46 13.01 -19.49 -4.51
CA TRP A 46 13.69 -18.20 -4.67
C TRP A 46 13.08 -17.09 -3.81
N VAL A 47 11.78 -17.15 -3.50
CA VAL A 47 11.11 -16.19 -2.61
C VAL A 47 11.67 -16.32 -1.20
N ALA A 48 11.86 -17.55 -0.72
CA ALA A 48 12.48 -17.83 0.57
C ALA A 48 13.96 -17.41 0.57
N LEU A 49 14.71 -17.75 -0.48
CA LEU A 49 16.13 -17.41 -0.62
C LEU A 49 16.37 -15.89 -0.58
N GLN A 50 15.48 -15.11 -1.19
CA GLN A 50 15.58 -13.64 -1.24
C GLN A 50 14.94 -12.95 -0.02
N GLY A 51 14.33 -13.70 0.91
CA GLY A 51 13.70 -13.14 2.10
C GLY A 51 12.50 -12.22 1.80
N ILE A 52 11.76 -12.51 0.73
CA ILE A 52 10.64 -11.67 0.32
C ILE A 52 9.52 -11.70 1.36
N SER A 53 9.02 -10.53 1.71
CA SER A 53 8.01 -10.32 2.75
C SER A 53 7.08 -9.16 2.40
N MET A 54 6.09 -8.92 3.27
CA MET A 54 5.23 -7.74 3.14
C MET A 54 6.02 -6.44 3.26
N HIS A 55 7.08 -6.42 4.08
CA HIS A 55 7.98 -5.29 4.21
C HIS A 55 8.80 -5.06 2.93
N TRP A 56 9.24 -6.13 2.27
CA TRP A 56 9.90 -6.05 0.97
C TRP A 56 8.98 -5.43 -0.09
N LEU A 57 7.71 -5.86 -0.17
CA LEU A 57 6.72 -5.23 -1.07
C LEU A 57 6.49 -3.74 -0.77
N ARG A 58 6.45 -3.35 0.50
CA ARG A 58 6.37 -1.93 0.87
C ARG A 58 7.55 -1.16 0.30
N HIS A 59 8.78 -1.66 0.49
CA HIS A 59 9.98 -0.98 0.01
C HIS A 59 10.07 -0.90 -1.52
N THR A 60 9.69 -1.96 -2.23
CA THR A 60 9.67 -1.94 -3.69
C THR A 60 8.62 -0.96 -4.22
N THR A 61 7.42 -0.93 -3.61
CA THR A 61 6.38 0.05 -3.92
C THR A 61 6.87 1.48 -3.71
N LEU A 62 7.47 1.76 -2.55
CA LEU A 62 7.97 3.11 -2.24
C LEU A 62 9.13 3.53 -3.15
N THR A 63 10.02 2.61 -3.49
CA THR A 63 11.10 2.87 -4.47
C THR A 63 10.53 3.21 -5.84
N TRP A 64 9.46 2.55 -6.26
CA TRP A 64 8.81 2.82 -7.54
C TRP A 64 8.13 4.20 -7.54
N VAL A 65 7.37 4.55 -6.49
CA VAL A 65 6.75 5.87 -6.34
C VAL A 65 7.82 6.97 -6.31
N GLU A 66 8.86 6.73 -5.51
CA GLU A 66 10.23 7.24 -5.64
C GLU A 66 10.59 7.84 -6.98
N ARG A 67 10.87 6.90 -7.88
CA ARG A 67 11.49 7.11 -9.18
C ARG A 67 10.51 7.64 -10.23
N THR A 68 9.21 7.45 -10.01
CA THR A 68 8.17 7.79 -10.98
C THR A 68 7.58 9.18 -10.73
N TYR A 69 7.48 9.59 -9.46
CA TYR A 69 6.87 10.86 -9.07
C TYR A 69 7.90 11.77 -8.41
N SER A 70 8.23 11.51 -7.15
CA SER A 70 9.27 12.22 -6.40
C SER A 70 9.44 11.61 -5.01
N TYR A 71 10.55 11.98 -4.37
CA TYR A 71 10.79 11.69 -2.95
C TYR A 71 9.69 12.22 -2.02
N SER A 72 9.17 13.44 -2.27
CA SER A 72 8.11 14.02 -1.43
C SER A 72 6.81 13.23 -1.53
N VAL A 73 6.45 12.75 -2.73
CA VAL A 73 5.27 11.90 -2.96
C VAL A 73 5.48 10.55 -2.31
N ALA A 74 6.63 9.89 -2.48
CA ALA A 74 6.90 8.60 -1.84
C ALA A 74 6.86 8.66 -0.31
N ARG A 75 7.37 9.75 0.29
CA ARG A 75 7.30 9.98 1.73
C ARG A 75 5.86 10.16 2.21
N ALA A 76 5.05 10.94 1.50
CA ALA A 76 3.64 11.12 1.82
C ALA A 76 2.85 9.80 1.63
N TYR A 77 3.11 9.10 0.53
CA TYR A 77 2.55 7.78 0.22
C TYR A 77 2.86 6.74 1.30
N ALA A 78 4.05 6.81 1.91
CA ALA A 78 4.43 5.95 3.02
C ALA A 78 3.67 6.24 4.34
N GLY A 79 2.92 7.34 4.41
CA GLY A 79 2.27 7.83 5.63
C GLY A 79 3.25 8.42 6.64
N HIS A 80 4.45 8.84 6.21
CA HIS A 80 5.45 9.39 7.13
C HIS A 80 5.12 10.84 7.49
N THR A 81 4.48 11.06 8.64
CA THR A 81 4.21 12.39 9.20
C THR A 81 5.29 12.77 10.24
N GLY A 82 6.18 13.73 9.94
CA GLY A 82 7.16 14.25 10.92
C GLY A 82 8.55 14.60 10.37
N LYS A 83 9.40 15.26 11.18
CA LYS A 83 10.76 15.77 10.84
C LYS A 83 11.86 14.69 10.72
N ALA A 84 11.51 13.41 10.55
CA ALA A 84 12.48 12.31 10.50
C ALA A 84 13.12 12.08 9.11
N SER A 85 13.41 13.15 8.38
CA SER A 85 14.26 13.09 7.19
C SER A 85 15.22 14.26 7.29
N GLY A 86 16.50 14.03 6.97
CA GLY A 86 17.60 14.98 7.10
C GLY A 86 17.31 16.35 6.48
N THR A 87 18.21 17.30 6.71
CA THR A 87 18.10 18.76 6.50
C THR A 87 17.45 19.24 5.18
N THR A 88 17.37 18.40 4.15
CA THR A 88 16.71 18.66 2.85
C THR A 88 15.20 18.40 2.81
N GLY A 89 14.61 17.71 3.80
CA GLY A 89 13.21 17.29 3.79
C GLY A 89 12.17 18.37 4.15
N THR A 90 12.56 19.64 4.24
CA THR A 90 11.78 20.71 4.89
C THR A 90 10.94 21.56 3.93
N TYR A 91 11.21 21.54 2.62
CA TYR A 91 10.65 22.54 1.69
C TYR A 91 9.67 22.02 0.64
N VAL A 92 9.46 20.71 0.52
CA VAL A 92 8.48 20.15 -0.43
C VAL A 92 7.59 19.14 0.28
N LYS A 93 6.30 19.47 0.41
CA LYS A 93 5.25 18.55 0.84
C LYS A 93 4.48 18.14 -0.40
N ALA A 94 4.30 16.84 -0.59
CA ALA A 94 3.39 16.36 -1.62
C ALA A 94 1.95 16.64 -1.21
N ASP A 95 1.14 17.01 -2.19
CA ASP A 95 -0.30 17.16 -2.06
C ASP A 95 -1.00 15.79 -2.08
N ILE A 96 -2.18 15.69 -1.46
CA ILE A 96 -2.97 14.45 -1.44
C ILE A 96 -3.37 14.02 -2.85
N HIS A 97 -3.54 14.96 -3.79
CA HIS A 97 -3.82 14.64 -5.19
C HIS A 97 -2.62 13.99 -5.89
N GLU A 98 -1.38 14.33 -5.53
CA GLU A 98 -0.19 13.66 -6.08
C GLU A 98 -0.07 12.21 -5.56
N VAL A 99 -0.41 11.99 -4.28
CA VAL A 99 -0.49 10.64 -3.71
C VAL A 99 -1.59 9.82 -4.39
N ALA A 100 -2.76 10.43 -4.62
CA ALA A 100 -3.86 9.81 -5.36
C ALA A 100 -3.46 9.45 -6.80
N ALA A 101 -2.72 10.32 -7.49
CA ALA A 101 -2.21 10.06 -8.83
C ALA A 101 -1.23 8.87 -8.85
N ALA A 102 -0.29 8.82 -7.90
CA ALA A 102 0.63 7.69 -7.76
C ALA A 102 -0.10 6.37 -7.51
N LEU A 103 -1.10 6.36 -6.62
CA LEU A 103 -1.90 5.18 -6.35
C LEU A 103 -2.72 4.75 -7.57
N SER A 104 -3.29 5.72 -8.30
CA SER A 104 -4.09 5.45 -9.50
C SER A 104 -3.28 4.76 -10.59
N VAL A 105 -2.06 5.22 -10.84
CA VAL A 105 -1.16 4.60 -11.83
C VAL A 105 -0.65 3.25 -11.35
N LEU A 106 -0.24 3.13 -10.08
CA LEU A 106 0.25 1.87 -9.53
C LEU A 106 -0.81 0.76 -9.57
N ALA A 107 -2.06 1.09 -9.24
CA ALA A 107 -3.17 0.15 -9.23
C ALA A 107 -3.79 -0.06 -10.62
N ASN A 108 -3.47 0.81 -11.59
CA ASN A 108 -4.16 0.88 -12.88
C ASN A 108 -5.68 1.02 -12.73
N GLU A 109 -6.12 1.82 -11.76
CA GLU A 109 -7.53 2.06 -11.45
C GLU A 109 -7.75 3.54 -11.13
N PRO A 110 -8.91 4.14 -11.50
CA PRO A 110 -9.19 5.54 -11.22
C PRO A 110 -9.30 5.79 -9.71
N HIS A 111 -8.77 6.93 -9.26
CA HIS A 111 -8.86 7.36 -7.86
C HIS A 111 -9.95 8.43 -7.67
N PRO A 112 -10.86 8.31 -6.68
CA PRO A 112 -11.96 9.27 -6.48
C PRO A 112 -11.52 10.72 -6.32
N LEU A 113 -10.39 10.97 -5.64
CA LEU A 113 -9.84 12.33 -5.47
C LEU A 113 -9.34 12.97 -6.77
N LEU A 114 -9.21 12.21 -7.87
CA LEU A 114 -8.83 12.73 -9.19
C LEU A 114 -10.05 12.92 -10.10
N ALA A 115 -11.22 12.39 -9.71
CA ALA A 115 -12.44 12.45 -10.51
C ALA A 115 -13.21 13.77 -10.36
N SER A 116 -12.73 14.72 -9.55
CA SER A 116 -13.43 15.98 -9.23
C SER A 116 -13.07 17.16 -10.15
N GLY A 117 -12.74 16.91 -11.41
CA GLY A 117 -12.38 17.93 -12.40
C GLY A 117 -13.22 17.87 -13.67
N THR A 118 -14.51 18.19 -13.56
CA THR A 118 -15.38 18.60 -14.68
C THR A 118 -16.28 19.73 -14.23
#